data_AF-A0AAV0V0G2-F1
#
_entry.id   AF-A0AAV0V0G2-F1
#
_cell.length_a   1.000
_cell.length_b   1.000
_cell.length_c   1.000
_cell.angle_alpha   90.00
_cell.angle_beta   90.00
_cell.angle_gamma   90.00
#
_symmetry.space_group_name_H-M   'P 1'
#
loop_
_entity.id
_entity.type
_entity.pdbx_description
1 polymer ?
#
loop_
_entity_poly.entity_id
_entity_poly.type
_entity_poly.pdbx_seq_one_letter_code
_entity_poly.pdbx_strand_id
1 'polypeptide(L)'
;MAFFAYAPAALCVVARHHEFENRFWTCTAFLFSAAVLYIRDSPLAVGQWNSALGLVLVFGFTLSVHYFDRFLHRQEISRRPRLKTATRHLSHNLFQYKAGPRKTALLVECVSRIDRRYLPSTINNMLNLAEVKQREHKIFRILAGAGKDELNYVVNRIPLALLFYKVKDHSKVREDQSRTLMLDLLCSAPRRPLGHVAGAAARRADGHEDQRAAAGGKVVRNIILKTRGTTSDNLKTYTDAKGDHSMHKLVFNDIRDPTVRTDVISHIQREASVQIAHTRLGTKRGRSRKQQAWRKVLGDVDDTLYSSGGRYPAGLDTRFPRHTLCPGVLAFYRELDMGTVGPDDWTGGRVGNLVFLSAQSGHAFMWQGELEPMAQKKFENSSEFYQLYPEFKHVFVGDNGQGRRACCGANCGETWLGRIRGCVFSARAPMEKMYNYHSKEDLNRWRAMNIFFFDTYVGAAVRDFSYERGSDLVD
;
A
#
# COMPACT_ATOMS: atom_id res chain seq x y z
N MET A 1 -29.61 28.38 -18.54
CA MET A 1 -29.74 27.30 -17.54
C MET A 1 -28.62 26.29 -17.83
N ALA A 2 -27.36 26.60 -17.51
CA ALA A 2 -26.72 26.68 -16.18
C ALA A 2 -25.93 25.38 -15.89
N PHE A 3 -24.61 25.50 -16.07
CA PHE A 3 -23.51 24.79 -15.38
C PHE A 3 -23.22 23.31 -15.66
N PHE A 4 -22.53 23.04 -16.78
CA PHE A 4 -21.43 22.08 -16.81
C PHE A 4 -20.11 22.87 -16.73
N ALA A 5 -19.47 22.89 -15.56
CA ALA A 5 -18.19 23.56 -15.35
C ALA A 5 -17.19 22.63 -14.66
N TYR A 6 -16.03 22.48 -15.30
CA TYR A 6 -14.68 22.30 -14.74
C TYR A 6 -14.43 21.26 -13.62
N ALA A 7 -13.63 20.25 -13.97
CA ALA A 7 -12.76 19.52 -13.03
C ALA A 7 -11.80 20.48 -12.30
N PRO A 8 -11.42 20.23 -11.02
CA PRO A 8 -10.17 19.47 -10.78
C PRO A 8 -10.05 18.64 -9.45
N ALA A 9 -9.09 17.69 -9.47
CA ALA A 9 -8.09 17.39 -8.43
C ALA A 9 -8.39 16.51 -7.16
N ALA A 10 -8.47 15.19 -7.38
CA ALA A 10 -7.46 14.17 -7.01
C ALA A 10 -7.07 13.75 -5.55
N LEU A 11 -7.62 14.25 -4.43
CA LEU A 11 -7.31 13.67 -3.07
C LEU A 11 -8.54 13.52 -2.16
N CYS A 12 -9.70 13.91 -2.66
CA CYS A 12 -10.99 13.50 -2.13
C CYS A 12 -11.20 11.99 -2.38
N VAL A 13 -10.30 11.38 -3.16
CA VAL A 13 -10.43 10.11 -3.83
C VAL A 13 -10.37 8.92 -2.87
N VAL A 14 -9.64 8.93 -1.75
CA VAL A 14 -9.50 7.72 -0.91
C VAL A 14 -10.61 7.57 0.15
N ALA A 15 -11.01 8.67 0.79
CA ALA A 15 -12.19 8.66 1.66
C ALA A 15 -13.49 8.57 0.83
N ARG A 16 -13.54 9.20 -0.36
CA ARG A 16 -14.63 8.98 -1.31
C ARG A 16 -14.57 7.59 -1.95
N HIS A 17 -13.43 6.95 -2.22
CA HIS A 17 -13.41 5.64 -2.89
C HIS A 17 -14.15 4.59 -2.07
N HIS A 18 -13.88 4.52 -0.77
CA HIS A 18 -14.54 3.54 0.09
C HIS A 18 -15.95 3.99 0.50
N GLU A 19 -16.22 5.29 0.73
CA GLU A 19 -17.63 5.72 0.88
C GLU A 19 -18.44 5.53 -0.41
N PHE A 20 -17.80 5.66 -1.57
CA PHE A 20 -18.37 5.36 -2.87
C PHE A 20 -18.53 3.86 -3.06
N GLU A 21 -17.59 3.03 -2.63
CA GLU A 21 -17.69 1.57 -2.66
C GLU A 21 -18.82 1.08 -1.75
N ASN A 22 -18.88 1.58 -0.51
CA ASN A 22 -20.00 1.35 0.40
C ASN A 22 -21.33 1.80 -0.23
N ARG A 23 -21.39 3.00 -0.84
CA ARG A 23 -22.59 3.52 -1.51
C ARG A 23 -22.92 2.73 -2.78
N PHE A 24 -21.91 2.26 -3.50
CA PHE A 24 -22.02 1.47 -4.71
C PHE A 24 -22.61 0.11 -4.37
N TRP A 25 -22.04 -0.61 -3.40
CA TRP A 25 -22.60 -1.89 -2.94
C TRP A 25 -23.99 -1.73 -2.34
N THR A 26 -24.25 -0.63 -1.62
CA THR A 26 -25.60 -0.33 -1.11
C THR A 26 -26.59 -0.07 -2.26
N CYS A 27 -26.23 0.74 -3.25
CA CYS A 27 -27.07 1.01 -4.42
C CYS A 27 -27.29 -0.25 -5.27
N THR A 28 -26.23 -1.03 -5.53
CA THR A 28 -26.31 -2.28 -6.27
C THR A 28 -27.19 -3.29 -5.53
N ALA A 29 -27.08 -3.40 -4.20
CA ALA A 29 -27.96 -4.24 -3.39
C ALA A 29 -29.42 -3.79 -3.46
N PHE A 30 -29.68 -2.48 -3.45
CA PHE A 30 -31.03 -1.93 -3.62
C PHE A 30 -31.60 -2.27 -5.00
N LEU A 31 -30.86 -1.97 -6.07
CA LEU A 31 -31.30 -2.25 -7.44
C LEU A 31 -31.50 -3.75 -7.69
N PHE A 32 -30.58 -4.58 -7.22
CA PHE A 32 -30.66 -6.04 -7.34
C PHE A 32 -31.85 -6.60 -6.56
N SER A 33 -32.03 -6.22 -5.29
CA SER A 33 -33.17 -6.71 -4.49
C SER A 33 -34.51 -6.19 -5.02
N ALA A 34 -34.58 -4.95 -5.51
CA ALA A 34 -35.76 -4.44 -6.18
C ALA A 34 -36.08 -5.23 -7.46
N ALA A 35 -35.06 -5.54 -8.28
CA ALA A 35 -35.23 -6.36 -9.47
C ALA A 35 -35.75 -7.78 -9.12
N VAL A 36 -35.13 -8.44 -8.14
CA VAL A 36 -35.53 -9.78 -7.70
C VAL A 36 -36.94 -9.80 -7.09
N LEU A 37 -37.36 -8.76 -6.38
CA LEU A 37 -38.64 -8.76 -5.66
C LEU A 37 -39.81 -8.18 -6.47
N TYR A 38 -39.55 -7.38 -7.51
CA TYR A 38 -40.60 -6.70 -8.28
C TYR A 38 -40.62 -7.02 -9.78
N ILE A 39 -39.62 -7.65 -10.38
CA ILE A 39 -39.71 -8.05 -11.80
C ILE A 39 -40.64 -9.27 -11.92
N ARG A 40 -41.58 -9.22 -12.86
CA ARG A 40 -42.62 -10.25 -13.08
C ARG A 40 -42.05 -11.65 -13.33
N ASP A 41 -40.91 -11.71 -14.02
CA ASP A 41 -40.24 -12.97 -14.38
C ASP A 41 -39.29 -13.49 -13.29
N SER A 42 -39.23 -12.82 -12.14
CA SER A 42 -38.42 -13.28 -11.02
C SER A 42 -39.12 -14.41 -10.26
N PRO A 43 -38.39 -15.49 -9.90
CA PRO A 43 -38.94 -16.57 -9.08
C PRO A 43 -39.33 -16.13 -7.66
N LEU A 44 -38.92 -14.93 -7.24
CA LEU A 44 -39.15 -14.37 -5.91
C LEU A 44 -39.91 -13.04 -5.97
N ALA A 45 -40.75 -12.82 -6.99
CA ALA A 45 -41.51 -11.57 -7.24
C ALA A 45 -42.60 -11.24 -6.18
N VAL A 46 -42.33 -11.46 -4.90
CA VAL A 46 -43.26 -11.28 -3.78
C VAL A 46 -43.74 -9.83 -3.66
N GLY A 47 -42.95 -8.86 -4.13
CA GLY A 47 -43.33 -7.45 -4.18
C GLY A 47 -44.48 -7.15 -5.14
N GLN A 48 -44.75 -8.02 -6.12
CA GLN A 48 -45.94 -7.94 -6.99
C GLN A 48 -47.21 -8.37 -6.27
N TRP A 49 -47.11 -9.30 -5.32
CA TRP A 49 -48.25 -9.80 -4.54
C TRP A 49 -48.53 -8.93 -3.31
N ASN A 50 -47.47 -8.39 -2.69
CA ASN A 50 -47.58 -7.49 -1.57
C ASN A 50 -46.46 -6.44 -1.60
N SER A 51 -46.81 -5.24 -2.06
CA SER A 51 -45.86 -4.13 -2.21
C SER A 51 -45.19 -3.72 -0.90
N ALA A 52 -45.89 -3.81 0.24
CA ALA A 52 -45.32 -3.44 1.54
C ALA A 52 -44.27 -4.47 1.99
N LEU A 53 -44.57 -5.76 1.84
CA LEU A 53 -43.64 -6.84 2.17
C LEU A 53 -42.42 -6.83 1.24
N GLY A 54 -42.61 -6.56 -0.05
CA GLY A 54 -41.52 -6.34 -1.00
C GLY A 54 -40.59 -5.20 -0.57
N LEU A 55 -41.13 -4.05 -0.16
CA LEU A 55 -40.34 -2.91 0.31
C LEU A 55 -39.55 -3.27 1.57
N VAL A 56 -40.18 -3.94 2.54
CA VAL A 56 -39.51 -4.38 3.77
C VAL A 56 -38.34 -5.30 3.45
N LEU A 57 -38.49 -6.24 2.51
CA LEU A 57 -37.43 -7.14 2.10
C LEU A 57 -36.31 -6.43 1.33
N VAL A 58 -36.64 -5.49 0.43
CA VAL A 58 -35.64 -4.65 -0.28
C VAL A 58 -34.81 -3.85 0.73
N PHE A 59 -35.45 -3.13 1.64
CA PHE A 59 -34.75 -2.33 2.64
C PHE A 59 -33.98 -3.22 3.63
N GLY A 60 -34.55 -4.36 4.05
CA GLY A 60 -33.88 -5.32 4.93
C GLY A 60 -32.61 -5.90 4.32
N PHE A 61 -32.66 -6.32 3.05
CA PHE A 61 -31.48 -6.81 2.33
C PHE A 61 -30.45 -5.70 2.11
N THR A 62 -30.88 -4.53 1.65
CA THR A 62 -30.01 -3.38 1.40
C THR A 62 -29.29 -2.94 2.68
N LEU A 63 -30.01 -2.85 3.80
CA LEU A 63 -29.42 -2.56 5.10
C LEU A 63 -28.44 -3.65 5.54
N SER A 64 -28.78 -4.93 5.32
CA SER A 64 -27.89 -6.05 5.66
C SER A 64 -26.56 -5.99 4.91
N VAL A 65 -26.60 -5.74 3.59
CA VAL A 65 -25.39 -5.54 2.78
C VAL A 65 -24.60 -4.32 3.27
N HIS A 66 -25.28 -3.20 3.52
CA HIS A 66 -24.64 -1.99 4.06
C HIS A 66 -23.91 -2.24 5.39
N TYR A 67 -24.55 -2.95 6.32
CA TYR A 67 -23.95 -3.28 7.62
C TYR A 67 -22.80 -4.29 7.49
N PHE A 68 -22.92 -5.26 6.59
CA PHE A 68 -21.90 -6.27 6.35
C PHE A 68 -20.63 -5.66 5.74
N ASP A 69 -20.79 -4.85 4.70
CA ASP A 69 -19.69 -4.10 4.07
C ASP A 69 -18.99 -3.17 5.07
N ARG A 70 -19.78 -2.41 5.86
CA ARG A 70 -19.25 -1.60 6.96
C ARG A 70 -18.51 -2.44 8.00
N PHE A 71 -18.96 -3.66 8.30
CA PHE A 71 -18.29 -4.57 9.22
C PHE A 71 -16.94 -5.06 8.68
N LEU A 72 -16.88 -5.46 7.40
CA LEU A 72 -15.63 -5.86 6.74
C LEU A 72 -14.60 -4.72 6.76
N HIS A 73 -15.02 -3.52 6.38
CA HIS A 73 -14.16 -2.33 6.41
C HIS A 73 -13.62 -2.03 7.82
N ARG A 74 -14.46 -2.21 8.85
CA ARG A 74 -14.03 -2.05 10.25
C ARG A 74 -13.02 -3.10 10.65
N GLN A 75 -13.19 -4.36 10.25
CA GLN A 75 -12.21 -5.40 10.52
C GLN A 75 -10.86 -5.02 9.90
N GLU A 76 -10.85 -4.54 8.66
CA GLU A 76 -9.65 -4.11 7.96
C GLU A 76 -8.94 -2.95 8.68
N ILE A 77 -9.65 -1.87 9.02
CA ILE A 77 -9.08 -0.71 9.72
C ILE A 77 -8.65 -1.07 11.16
N SER A 78 -9.29 -2.05 11.79
CA SER A 78 -8.94 -2.52 13.13
C SER A 78 -7.66 -3.38 13.17
N ARG A 79 -7.16 -3.82 12.01
CA ARG A 79 -5.94 -4.64 11.93
C ARG A 79 -4.78 -3.90 12.58
N ARG A 80 -4.20 -4.54 13.59
CA ARG A 80 -3.05 -4.00 14.31
C ARG A 80 -1.80 -4.15 13.45
N PRO A 81 -0.90 -3.15 13.47
CA PRO A 81 0.39 -3.31 12.84
C PRO A 81 1.19 -4.44 13.50
N ARG A 82 1.62 -5.44 12.72
CA ARG A 82 2.54 -6.47 13.18
C ARG A 82 3.97 -5.97 13.07
N LEU A 83 4.39 -5.03 13.91
CA LEU A 83 5.80 -4.72 14.08
C LEU A 83 6.37 -5.54 15.23
N LYS A 84 7.18 -6.55 14.90
CA LYS A 84 8.13 -7.07 15.89
C LYS A 84 9.35 -6.15 15.84
N THR A 85 9.53 -5.35 16.89
CA THR A 85 10.78 -4.63 17.10
C THR A 85 11.90 -5.66 17.10
N ALA A 86 12.89 -5.53 16.22
CA ALA A 86 14.11 -6.30 16.30
C ALA A 86 14.63 -6.19 17.74
N THR A 87 14.67 -7.31 18.44
CA THR A 87 15.13 -7.49 19.81
C THR A 87 16.63 -7.20 19.88
N ARG A 88 17.04 -5.96 19.60
CA ARG A 88 18.39 -5.50 19.92
C ARG A 88 18.32 -4.90 21.31
N HIS A 89 18.75 -5.73 22.28
CA HIS A 89 19.10 -5.35 23.64
C HIS A 89 18.14 -4.34 24.28
N LEU A 90 16.94 -4.81 24.64
CA LEU A 90 16.29 -4.25 25.81
C LEU A 90 17.03 -4.84 27.03
N SER A 91 18.23 -4.33 27.27
CA SER A 91 18.88 -4.48 28.56
C SER A 91 17.92 -3.93 29.60
N HIS A 92 17.38 -4.85 30.39
CA HIS A 92 17.24 -4.71 31.83
C HIS A 92 17.08 -3.27 32.33
N ASN A 93 15.82 -2.84 32.43
CA ASN A 93 15.32 -2.11 33.58
C ASN A 93 13.80 -2.25 33.59
N LEU A 94 13.33 -3.34 34.21
CA LEU A 94 12.33 -3.46 35.29
C LEU A 94 11.19 -2.41 35.49
N PHE A 95 10.97 -1.42 34.62
CA PHE A 95 10.29 -0.18 35.03
C PHE A 95 8.80 -0.02 34.62
N GLN A 96 8.20 -0.81 33.70
CA GLN A 96 6.86 -0.45 33.17
C GLN A 96 5.87 -1.59 32.88
N TYR A 97 5.97 -2.74 33.57
CA TYR A 97 5.07 -3.87 33.31
C TYR A 97 3.59 -3.64 33.68
N LYS A 98 3.24 -2.59 34.44
CA LYS A 98 1.84 -2.30 34.82
C LYS A 98 1.19 -1.11 34.09
N ALA A 99 1.94 -0.07 33.72
CA ALA A 99 1.34 1.16 33.18
C ALA A 99 0.99 1.07 31.69
N GLY A 100 1.88 0.50 30.86
CA GLY A 100 1.66 0.35 29.42
C GLY A 100 0.41 -0.47 29.05
N PRO A 101 0.25 -1.70 29.59
CA PRO A 101 -0.95 -2.52 29.36
C PRO A 101 -2.23 -1.83 29.83
N ARG A 102 -2.21 -1.18 31.00
CA ARG A 102 -3.36 -0.47 31.55
C ARG A 102 -3.78 0.72 30.68
N LYS A 103 -2.82 1.56 30.24
CA LYS A 103 -3.06 2.67 29.30
C LYS A 103 -3.60 2.16 27.97
N THR A 104 -3.08 1.04 27.46
CA THR A 104 -3.56 0.39 26.23
C THR A 104 -5.01 -0.07 26.37
N ALA A 105 -5.36 -0.75 27.47
CA ALA A 105 -6.72 -1.21 27.74
C ALA A 105 -7.70 -0.03 27.82
N LEU A 106 -7.33 1.04 28.54
CA LEU A 106 -8.14 2.25 28.65
C LEU A 106 -8.37 2.93 27.29
N LEU A 107 -7.36 2.97 26.42
CA LEU A 107 -7.50 3.52 25.08
C LEU A 107 -8.41 2.68 24.21
N VAL A 108 -8.26 1.35 24.23
CA VAL A 108 -9.14 0.44 23.50
C VAL A 108 -10.58 0.56 23.99
N GLU A 109 -10.78 0.69 25.31
CA GLU A 109 -12.10 0.92 25.89
C GLU A 109 -12.70 2.25 25.40
N CYS A 110 -11.94 3.36 25.45
CA CYS A 110 -12.42 4.65 24.97
C CYS A 110 -12.78 4.61 23.48
N VAL A 111 -11.94 3.99 22.65
CA VAL A 111 -12.22 3.79 21.22
C VAL A 111 -13.49 2.96 21.02
N SER A 112 -13.67 1.88 21.79
CA SER A 112 -14.87 1.03 21.68
C SER A 112 -16.18 1.76 22.06
N ARG A 113 -16.12 2.71 23.00
CA ARG A 113 -17.29 3.52 23.39
C ARG A 113 -17.64 4.58 22.35
N ILE A 114 -16.62 5.18 21.72
CA ILE A 114 -16.83 6.07 20.56
C ILE A 114 -17.34 5.25 19.37
N ASP A 115 -16.81 4.03 19.20
CA ASP A 115 -17.17 3.16 18.10
C ASP A 115 -18.39 2.28 18.36
N ARG A 116 -19.58 2.87 18.29
CA ARG A 116 -20.83 2.11 18.32
C ARG A 116 -20.99 1.32 17.00
N ARG A 117 -21.16 -0.01 17.11
CA ARG A 117 -21.20 -0.93 15.97
C ARG A 117 -22.34 -0.61 15.00
N TYR A 118 -23.53 -0.42 15.55
CA TYR A 118 -24.78 -0.21 14.81
C TYR A 118 -25.19 1.25 14.63
N LEU A 119 -24.48 2.20 15.26
CA LEU A 119 -24.80 3.61 15.14
C LEU A 119 -23.80 4.32 14.22
N PRO A 120 -24.26 4.95 13.12
CA PRO A 120 -23.43 5.83 12.31
C PRO A 120 -22.80 6.94 13.17
N SER A 121 -21.56 7.33 12.87
CA SER A 121 -20.84 8.35 13.65
C SER A 121 -21.53 9.71 13.63
N THR A 122 -22.20 10.06 12.52
CA THR A 122 -22.97 11.30 12.41
C THR A 122 -24.13 11.31 13.41
N ILE A 123 -24.91 10.22 13.46
CA ILE A 123 -26.03 10.07 14.39
C ILE A 123 -25.52 9.98 15.83
N ASN A 124 -24.43 9.24 16.06
CA ASN A 124 -23.83 9.16 17.39
C ASN A 124 -23.35 10.53 17.89
N ASN A 125 -22.77 11.34 17.01
CA ASN A 125 -22.33 12.69 17.34
C ASN A 125 -23.51 13.63 17.58
N MET A 126 -24.63 13.46 16.88
CA MET A 126 -25.86 14.24 17.13
C MET A 126 -26.46 13.91 18.51
N LEU A 127 -26.48 12.63 18.89
CA LEU A 127 -27.13 12.18 20.13
C LEU A 127 -26.22 12.24 21.37
N ASN A 128 -24.92 11.99 21.21
CA ASN A 128 -23.99 11.78 22.33
C ASN A 128 -22.72 12.65 22.23
N LEU A 129 -22.80 13.85 21.65
CA LEU A 129 -21.62 14.71 21.40
C LEU A 129 -20.77 14.93 22.66
N ALA A 130 -21.41 15.20 23.80
CA ALA A 130 -20.72 15.45 25.06
C ALA A 130 -19.93 14.23 25.53
N GLU A 131 -20.52 13.03 25.46
CA GLU A 131 -19.82 11.79 25.81
C GLU A 131 -18.66 11.54 24.84
N VAL A 132 -18.87 11.73 23.53
CA VAL A 132 -17.83 11.55 22.51
C VAL A 132 -16.65 12.49 22.78
N LYS A 133 -16.88 13.80 22.98
CA LYS A 133 -15.83 14.78 23.31
C LYS A 133 -15.07 14.41 24.59
N GLN A 134 -15.78 13.97 25.63
CA GLN A 134 -15.12 13.52 26.88
C GLN A 134 -14.19 12.32 26.65
N ARG A 135 -14.60 11.34 25.82
CA ARG A 135 -13.76 10.18 25.49
C ARG A 135 -12.57 10.57 24.62
N GLU A 136 -12.76 11.43 23.63
CA GLU A 136 -11.68 11.96 22.80
C GLU A 136 -10.64 12.71 23.62
N HIS A 137 -11.07 13.58 24.54
CA HIS A 137 -10.17 14.28 25.46
C HIS A 137 -9.43 13.32 26.40
N LYS A 138 -10.12 12.29 26.91
CA LYS A 138 -9.49 11.25 27.73
C LYS A 138 -8.40 10.50 26.95
N ILE A 139 -8.64 10.19 25.68
CA ILE A 139 -7.63 9.58 24.80
C ILE A 139 -6.43 10.51 24.65
N PHE A 140 -6.66 11.80 24.35
CA PHE A 140 -5.59 12.78 24.20
C PHE A 140 -4.75 12.89 25.48
N ARG A 141 -5.37 12.99 26.65
CA ARG A 141 -4.68 13.03 27.94
C ARG A 141 -3.83 11.79 28.21
N ILE A 142 -4.33 10.59 27.88
CA ILE A 142 -3.55 9.35 28.05
C ILE A 142 -2.32 9.34 27.15
N LEU A 143 -2.46 9.78 25.89
CA LEU A 143 -1.34 9.86 24.94
C LEU A 143 -0.34 10.95 25.34
N ALA A 144 -0.81 12.13 25.75
CA ALA A 144 0.03 13.26 26.15
C ALA A 144 0.82 12.97 27.45
N GLY A 145 0.20 12.25 28.39
CA GLY A 145 0.83 11.80 29.63
C GLY A 145 1.64 10.50 29.52
N ALA A 146 1.87 9.97 28.31
CA ALA A 146 2.70 8.78 28.11
C ALA A 146 4.18 9.13 27.96
N GLY A 147 5.04 8.41 28.69
CA GLY A 147 6.49 8.45 28.46
C GLY A 147 6.86 7.95 27.06
N LYS A 148 8.11 8.16 26.63
CA LYS A 148 8.59 7.76 25.29
C LYS A 148 8.35 6.27 25.01
N ASP A 149 8.76 5.42 25.94
CA ASP A 149 8.72 3.97 25.77
C ASP A 149 7.29 3.43 25.95
N GLU A 150 6.50 4.06 26.83
CA GLU A 150 5.07 3.79 26.96
C GLU A 150 4.30 4.12 25.68
N LEU A 151 4.57 5.27 25.07
CA LEU A 151 3.90 5.69 23.84
C LEU A 151 4.24 4.71 22.70
N ASN A 152 5.50 4.29 22.60
CA ASN A 152 5.93 3.25 21.65
C ASN A 152 5.20 1.92 21.88
N TYR A 153 5.06 1.50 23.13
CA TYR A 153 4.33 0.28 23.48
C TYR A 153 2.85 0.38 23.11
N VAL A 154 2.20 1.49 23.46
CA VAL A 154 0.77 1.72 23.25
C VAL A 154 0.42 1.83 21.77
N VAL A 155 1.14 2.67 21.01
CA VAL A 155 0.84 2.92 19.58
C VAL A 155 0.93 1.65 18.73
N ASN A 156 1.82 0.72 19.09
CA ASN A 156 1.95 -0.56 18.41
C ASN A 156 0.86 -1.58 18.75
N ARG A 157 0.05 -1.34 19.80
CA ARG A 157 -0.93 -2.31 20.32
C ARG A 157 -2.38 -1.83 20.21
N ILE A 158 -2.62 -0.55 19.95
CA ILE A 158 -3.96 -0.01 19.68
C ILE A 158 -4.30 -0.07 18.17
N PRO A 159 -5.59 -0.18 17.81
CA PRO A 159 -6.04 -0.05 16.43
C PRO A 159 -5.99 1.44 16.00
N LEU A 160 -4.78 1.93 15.72
CA LEU A 160 -4.50 3.35 15.49
C LEU A 160 -5.30 3.94 14.32
N ALA A 161 -5.48 3.16 13.24
CA ALA A 161 -6.28 3.60 12.10
C ALA A 161 -7.76 3.76 12.48
N LEU A 162 -8.30 2.86 13.31
CA LEU A 162 -9.68 2.96 13.80
C LEU A 162 -9.86 4.16 14.73
N LEU A 163 -8.87 4.44 15.59
CA LEU A 163 -8.87 5.62 16.44
C LEU A 163 -9.02 6.90 15.61
N PHE A 164 -8.13 7.12 14.63
CA PHE A 164 -8.18 8.32 13.79
C PHE A 164 -9.39 8.37 12.84
N TYR A 165 -9.90 7.21 12.45
CA TYR A 165 -11.17 7.10 11.73
C TYR A 165 -12.35 7.62 12.57
N LYS A 166 -12.36 7.32 13.87
CA LYS A 166 -13.47 7.63 14.79
C LYS A 166 -13.40 8.99 15.46
N VAL A 167 -12.23 9.40 15.95
CA VAL A 167 -12.04 10.72 16.58
C VAL A 167 -12.25 11.82 15.55
N LYS A 168 -13.02 12.87 15.82
CA LYS A 168 -13.29 13.98 14.89
C LYS A 168 -12.86 15.33 15.46
N ASP A 169 -12.69 16.30 14.57
CA ASP A 169 -12.59 17.71 14.96
C ASP A 169 -13.99 18.31 14.85
N HIS A 170 -14.54 18.80 15.97
CA HIS A 170 -15.94 19.20 16.05
C HIS A 170 -16.17 20.69 15.81
N SER A 171 -15.11 21.51 15.87
CA SER A 171 -15.19 22.94 15.53
C SER A 171 -13.86 23.45 14.98
N LYS A 172 -13.82 24.73 14.57
CA LYS A 172 -12.59 25.41 14.14
C LYS A 172 -11.73 25.87 15.33
N VAL A 173 -12.24 25.77 16.57
CA VAL A 173 -11.51 26.13 17.79
C VAL A 173 -10.50 25.02 18.13
N ARG A 174 -9.26 25.41 18.43
CA ARG A 174 -8.14 24.48 18.65
C ARG A 174 -8.42 23.42 19.72
N GLU A 175 -9.12 23.76 20.79
CA GLU A 175 -9.45 22.86 21.89
C GLU A 175 -10.41 21.74 21.49
N ASP A 176 -11.24 21.99 20.47
CA ASP A 176 -12.22 21.05 19.92
C ASP A 176 -11.67 20.24 18.73
N GLN A 177 -10.38 20.44 18.39
CA GLN A 177 -9.69 19.72 17.33
C GLN A 177 -8.94 18.50 17.88
N SER A 178 -9.67 17.59 18.54
CA SER A 178 -9.09 16.41 19.20
C SER A 178 -8.24 15.55 18.27
N ARG A 179 -8.65 15.38 17.00
CA ARG A 179 -7.87 14.59 16.02
C ARG A 179 -6.56 15.31 15.70
N THR A 180 -6.65 16.60 15.39
CA THR A 180 -5.47 17.39 15.03
C THR A 180 -4.48 17.48 16.19
N LEU A 181 -4.96 17.68 17.42
CA LEU A 181 -4.11 17.68 18.63
C LEU A 181 -3.41 16.33 18.85
N MET A 182 -4.11 15.21 18.65
CA MET A 182 -3.50 13.88 18.73
C MET A 182 -2.46 13.66 17.63
N LEU A 183 -2.73 14.09 16.39
CA LEU A 183 -1.76 14.01 15.30
C LEU A 183 -0.53 14.86 15.59
N ASP A 184 -0.72 16.09 16.04
CA ASP A 184 0.36 16.99 16.39
C ASP A 184 1.19 16.42 17.53
N LEU A 185 0.58 15.84 18.56
CA LEU A 185 1.31 15.16 19.63
C LEU A 185 2.19 14.01 19.10
N LEU A 186 1.62 13.13 18.26
CA LEU A 186 2.36 11.99 17.70
C LEU A 186 3.44 12.43 16.70
N CYS A 187 3.26 13.56 16.02
CA CYS A 187 4.15 14.00 14.94
C CYS A 187 5.17 15.06 15.37
N SER A 188 4.89 15.85 16.40
CA SER A 188 5.79 16.86 16.96
C SER A 188 6.84 16.24 17.88
N ALA A 189 6.51 15.17 18.62
CA ALA A 189 7.43 14.49 19.52
C ALA A 189 8.68 13.95 18.76
N PRO A 190 9.92 14.21 19.21
CA PRO A 190 11.18 13.82 18.54
C PRO A 190 11.48 12.31 18.43
N ARG A 191 10.46 11.44 18.53
CA ARG A 191 10.63 10.09 19.07
C ARG A 191 10.38 8.99 18.00
N ARG A 192 11.34 8.82 17.09
CA ARG A 192 11.59 7.62 16.23
C ARG A 192 10.49 7.28 15.17
N PRO A 193 10.72 6.36 14.21
CA PRO A 193 9.94 6.29 12.97
C PRO A 193 8.56 5.70 13.22
N LEU A 194 7.57 6.58 13.31
CA LEU A 194 6.17 6.19 13.34
C LEU A 194 5.68 5.92 11.91
N GLY A 195 6.23 4.90 11.25
CA GLY A 195 5.76 4.49 9.91
C GLY A 195 4.33 3.99 9.84
N HIS A 196 3.64 3.97 10.96
CA HIS A 196 2.23 3.68 11.05
C HIS A 196 1.37 4.92 11.26
N VAL A 197 1.91 5.97 11.87
CA VAL A 197 1.23 7.27 11.98
C VAL A 197 1.16 7.93 10.62
N ALA A 198 2.19 7.84 9.77
CA ALA A 198 2.13 8.38 8.41
C ALA A 198 0.97 7.78 7.59
N GLY A 199 0.84 6.45 7.57
CA GLY A 199 -0.27 5.76 6.89
C GLY A 199 -1.63 5.88 7.59
N ALA A 200 -1.69 6.12 8.90
CA ALA A 200 -2.95 6.38 9.62
C ALA A 200 -3.42 7.85 9.47
N ALA A 201 -2.49 8.80 9.45
CA ALA A 201 -2.72 10.22 9.17
C ALA A 201 -3.12 10.43 7.70
N ALA A 202 -2.45 9.75 6.77
CA ALA A 202 -2.82 9.76 5.35
C ALA A 202 -4.17 9.08 5.08
N ARG A 203 -4.54 8.06 5.89
CA ARG A 203 -5.81 7.34 5.71
C ARG A 203 -7.05 8.21 5.86
N ARG A 204 -7.00 9.38 6.52
CA ARG A 204 -8.16 10.29 6.48
C ARG A 204 -7.88 11.73 6.93
N ALA A 205 -7.26 12.48 6.03
CA ALA A 205 -7.40 13.93 5.98
C ALA A 205 -8.46 14.32 4.94
N ASP A 206 -9.69 13.80 5.04
CA ASP A 206 -10.81 14.46 4.35
C ASP A 206 -12.19 14.22 5.00
N GLY A 207 -12.95 15.30 4.94
CA GLY A 207 -14.26 15.59 5.48
C GLY A 207 -14.40 17.11 5.45
N HIS A 208 -14.75 17.67 4.29
CA HIS A 208 -14.96 19.09 3.96
C HIS A 208 -13.75 20.05 4.15
N GLU A 209 -13.53 20.86 3.11
CA GLU A 209 -12.46 21.87 2.88
C GLU A 209 -11.07 21.31 2.48
N ASP A 210 -10.58 21.76 1.31
CA ASP A 210 -9.22 21.57 0.78
C ASP A 210 -8.10 21.84 1.81
N GLN A 211 -8.39 22.62 2.85
CA GLN A 211 -7.50 22.92 3.97
C GLN A 211 -7.15 21.68 4.82
N ARG A 212 -8.05 20.70 4.95
CA ARG A 212 -7.84 19.50 5.79
C ARG A 212 -6.94 18.48 5.10
N ALA A 213 -7.09 18.29 3.79
CA ALA A 213 -6.19 17.46 2.98
C ALA A 213 -4.76 18.03 2.95
N ALA A 214 -4.62 19.36 2.89
CA ALA A 214 -3.33 20.04 3.01
C ALA A 214 -2.68 19.81 4.39
N ALA A 215 -3.46 19.79 5.47
CA ALA A 215 -2.97 19.48 6.82
C ALA A 215 -2.44 18.04 6.93
N GLY A 216 -3.13 17.06 6.33
CA GLY A 216 -2.67 15.67 6.26
C GLY A 216 -1.32 15.50 5.55
N GLY A 217 -1.17 16.16 4.39
CA GLY A 217 0.10 16.18 3.64
C GLY A 217 1.25 16.79 4.45
N LYS A 218 1.01 17.90 5.16
CA LYS A 218 2.00 18.53 6.05
C LYS A 218 2.43 17.64 7.20
N VAL A 219 1.49 16.89 7.80
CA VAL A 219 1.80 15.92 8.85
C VAL A 219 2.69 14.79 8.31
N VAL A 220 2.33 14.21 7.16
CA VAL A 220 3.13 13.17 6.50
C VAL A 220 4.54 13.66 6.18
N ARG A 221 4.66 14.87 5.60
CA ARG A 221 5.94 15.54 5.36
C ARG A 221 6.76 15.64 6.65
N ASN A 222 6.19 16.18 7.72
CA ASN A 222 6.91 16.35 8.97
C ASN A 222 7.41 15.03 9.57
N ILE A 223 6.67 13.93 9.42
CA ILE A 223 7.12 12.59 9.85
C ILE A 223 8.31 12.14 8.99
N ILE A 224 8.18 12.21 7.66
CA ILE A 224 9.21 11.73 6.74
C ILE A 224 10.50 12.53 6.92
N LEU A 225 10.41 13.86 6.96
CA LEU A 225 11.57 14.76 7.11
C LEU A 225 12.33 14.58 8.44
N LYS A 226 11.69 13.99 9.46
CA LYS A 226 12.33 13.66 10.75
C LYS A 226 13.04 12.30 10.75
N THR A 227 12.78 11.44 9.77
CA THR A 227 13.45 10.14 9.67
C THR A 227 14.79 10.28 8.95
N ARG A 228 15.83 9.55 9.40
CA ARG A 228 17.17 9.62 8.80
C ARG A 228 17.85 8.25 8.73
N GLY A 229 18.67 8.03 7.71
CA GLY A 229 19.38 6.76 7.51
C GLY A 229 18.44 5.55 7.54
N THR A 230 18.86 4.47 8.20
CA THR A 230 18.09 3.19 8.29
C THR A 230 16.67 3.33 8.84
N THR A 231 16.42 4.41 9.60
CA THR A 231 15.10 4.74 10.13
C THR A 231 14.13 5.10 9.00
N SER A 232 14.61 5.80 7.98
CA SER A 232 13.86 6.15 6.77
C SER A 232 13.58 4.91 5.92
N ASP A 233 14.56 4.03 5.73
CA ASP A 233 14.38 2.82 4.91
C ASP A 233 13.40 1.83 5.52
N ASN A 234 13.47 1.67 6.84
CA ASN A 234 12.53 0.86 7.60
C ASN A 234 11.11 1.45 7.48
N LEU A 235 10.96 2.77 7.60
CA LEU A 235 9.69 3.46 7.38
C LEU A 235 9.11 3.12 6.00
N LYS A 236 9.92 3.20 4.94
CA LYS A 236 9.48 2.89 3.57
C LYS A 236 9.07 1.42 3.43
N THR A 237 9.92 0.50 3.90
CA THR A 237 9.67 -0.96 3.86
C THR A 237 8.41 -1.37 4.63
N TYR A 238 8.22 -0.85 5.84
CA TYR A 238 7.01 -1.13 6.63
C TYR A 238 5.75 -0.47 6.07
N THR A 239 5.89 0.57 5.26
CA THR A 239 4.76 1.16 4.56
C THR A 239 4.33 0.23 3.43
N ASP A 240 5.27 -0.23 2.61
CA ASP A 240 4.99 -1.13 1.47
C ASP A 240 4.39 -2.48 1.89
N ALA A 241 4.78 -2.99 3.05
CA ALA A 241 4.31 -4.28 3.55
C ALA A 241 2.82 -4.34 3.94
N LYS A 242 2.10 -3.22 3.87
CA LYS A 242 0.70 -3.11 4.31
C LYS A 242 -0.33 -3.47 3.26
N GLY A 243 0.09 -4.04 2.13
CA GLY A 243 -0.80 -4.32 1.00
C GLY A 243 -1.11 -3.03 0.23
N ASP A 244 -2.38 -2.66 0.15
CA ASP A 244 -2.90 -1.57 -0.72
C ASP A 244 -2.46 -0.14 -0.35
N HIS A 245 -1.59 0.00 0.65
CA HIS A 245 -1.09 1.27 1.18
C HIS A 245 0.44 1.33 1.09
N SER A 246 0.97 1.46 -0.11
CA SER A 246 2.41 1.60 -0.38
C SER A 246 2.92 3.03 -0.21
N MET A 247 4.24 3.19 -0.08
CA MET A 247 4.85 4.53 -0.07
C MET A 247 4.61 5.27 -1.39
N HIS A 248 4.55 4.54 -2.51
CA HIS A 248 4.22 5.10 -3.82
C HIS A 248 2.84 5.77 -3.82
N LYS A 249 1.80 5.05 -3.39
CA LYS A 249 0.45 5.60 -3.27
C LYS A 249 0.44 6.79 -2.32
N LEU A 250 1.10 6.68 -1.17
CA LEU A 250 1.18 7.77 -0.19
C LEU A 250 1.75 9.06 -0.80
N VAL A 251 2.84 8.98 -1.54
CA VAL A 251 3.55 10.17 -2.05
C VAL A 251 2.95 10.73 -3.33
N PHE A 252 2.62 9.86 -4.30
CA PHE A 252 2.19 10.29 -5.63
C PHE A 252 0.67 10.44 -5.76
N ASN A 253 -0.10 9.66 -4.98
CA ASN A 253 -1.56 9.68 -5.05
C ASN A 253 -2.19 10.40 -3.85
N ASP A 254 -1.70 10.18 -2.63
CA ASP A 254 -2.33 10.68 -1.40
C ASP A 254 -1.79 12.03 -0.92
N ILE A 255 -0.69 12.57 -1.48
CA ILE A 255 -0.24 13.95 -1.25
C ILE A 255 -0.63 14.83 -2.45
N ARG A 256 -1.58 15.76 -2.22
CA ARG A 256 -2.13 16.70 -3.23
C ARG A 256 -1.18 17.82 -3.58
N ASP A 257 -0.49 18.32 -2.55
CA ASP A 257 0.33 19.51 -2.64
C ASP A 257 1.69 19.16 -3.27
N PRO A 258 2.00 19.69 -4.47
CA PRO A 258 3.24 19.38 -5.18
C PRO A 258 4.48 19.88 -4.43
N THR A 259 4.36 20.92 -3.60
CA THR A 259 5.49 21.43 -2.80
C THR A 259 5.84 20.44 -1.69
N VAL A 260 4.82 19.94 -0.98
CA VAL A 260 4.95 18.91 0.06
C VAL A 260 5.53 17.62 -0.53
N ARG A 261 5.06 17.22 -1.72
CA ARG A 261 5.57 16.05 -2.44
C ARG A 261 7.05 16.21 -2.81
N THR A 262 7.41 17.35 -3.39
CA THR A 262 8.80 17.66 -3.77
C THR A 262 9.72 17.67 -2.55
N ASP A 263 9.28 18.22 -1.42
CA ASP A 263 10.05 18.21 -0.16
C ASP A 263 10.31 16.79 0.36
N VAL A 264 9.27 15.94 0.31
CA VAL A 264 9.37 14.54 0.71
C VAL A 264 10.34 13.78 -0.19
N ILE A 265 10.20 13.91 -1.51
CA ILE A 265 11.08 13.23 -2.49
C ILE A 265 12.53 13.72 -2.32
N SER A 266 12.75 15.03 -2.24
CA SER A 266 14.08 15.62 -2.06
C SER A 266 14.74 15.15 -0.75
N HIS A 267 13.95 15.00 0.31
CA HIS A 267 14.46 14.46 1.57
C HIS A 267 14.86 12.98 1.45
N ILE A 268 14.01 12.16 0.83
CA ILE A 268 14.31 10.74 0.58
C ILE A 268 15.60 10.58 -0.24
N GLN A 269 15.74 11.36 -1.32
CA GLN A 269 16.91 11.31 -2.19
C GLN A 269 18.19 11.73 -1.45
N ARG A 270 18.12 12.74 -0.58
CA ARG A 270 19.25 13.17 0.25
C ARG A 270 19.66 12.10 1.26
N GLU A 271 18.71 11.50 1.97
CA GLU A 271 19.02 10.43 2.94
C GLU A 271 19.60 9.20 2.24
N ALA A 272 19.11 8.88 1.03
CA ALA A 272 19.65 7.81 0.22
C ALA A 272 21.09 8.07 -0.22
N SER A 273 21.43 9.28 -0.67
CA SER A 273 22.80 9.61 -1.07
C SER A 273 23.79 9.46 0.09
N VAL A 274 23.38 9.88 1.29
CA VAL A 274 24.15 9.69 2.53
C VAL A 274 24.37 8.20 2.83
N GLN A 275 23.37 7.34 2.64
CA GLN A 275 23.51 5.91 2.87
C GLN A 275 24.39 5.21 1.82
N ILE A 276 24.25 5.60 0.55
CA ILE A 276 25.10 5.11 -0.53
C ILE A 276 26.56 5.49 -0.22
N ALA A 277 26.82 6.73 0.20
CA ALA A 277 28.15 7.18 0.61
C ALA A 277 28.69 6.36 1.80
N HIS A 278 27.88 6.12 2.84
CA HIS A 278 28.27 5.26 3.97
C HIS A 278 28.66 3.84 3.54
N THR A 279 27.99 3.30 2.53
CA THR A 279 28.24 1.96 1.98
C THR A 279 29.52 1.93 1.14
N ARG A 280 29.74 2.94 0.29
CA ARG A 280 30.95 3.10 -0.52
C ARG A 280 32.20 3.29 0.34
N LEU A 281 32.11 4.12 1.37
CA LEU A 281 33.22 4.40 2.29
C LEU A 281 33.47 3.30 3.33
N GLY A 282 32.68 2.22 3.35
CA GLY A 282 32.90 1.09 4.27
C GLY A 282 32.77 1.43 5.76
N THR A 283 32.04 2.49 6.10
CA THR A 283 31.82 2.94 7.49
C THR A 283 31.12 1.85 8.32
N LYS A 284 31.16 1.93 9.66
CA LYS A 284 30.43 1.00 10.55
C LYS A 284 28.95 0.85 10.16
N ARG A 285 28.29 1.97 9.79
CA ARG A 285 26.90 1.99 9.28
C ARG A 285 26.77 1.27 7.93
N GLY A 286 27.66 1.53 7.00
CA GLY A 286 27.70 0.85 5.70
C GLY A 286 27.94 -0.66 5.82
N ARG A 287 28.84 -1.09 6.71
CA ARG A 287 29.07 -2.52 6.98
C ARG A 287 27.85 -3.21 7.57
N SER A 288 27.18 -2.59 8.54
CA SER A 288 25.91 -3.13 9.06
C SER A 288 24.83 -3.20 7.99
N ARG A 289 24.82 -2.26 7.04
CA ARG A 289 23.87 -2.25 5.92
C ARG A 289 24.10 -3.43 4.96
N LYS A 290 25.35 -3.85 4.75
CA LYS A 290 25.72 -5.00 3.89
C LYS A 290 25.27 -6.36 4.44
N GLN A 291 24.77 -6.44 5.67
CA GLN A 291 24.24 -7.68 6.28
C GLN A 291 22.86 -8.10 5.72
N GLN A 292 22.29 -7.32 4.80
CA GLN A 292 21.06 -7.69 4.10
C GLN A 292 21.06 -7.11 2.68
N ALA A 293 20.37 -7.80 1.76
CA ALA A 293 20.18 -7.32 0.41
C ALA A 293 19.14 -6.18 0.40
N TRP A 294 19.59 -4.93 0.26
CA TRP A 294 18.69 -3.79 0.09
C TRP A 294 18.21 -3.72 -1.36
N ARG A 295 17.30 -4.64 -1.70
CA ARG A 295 16.69 -4.72 -3.02
C ARG A 295 15.17 -4.61 -2.95
N LYS A 296 14.58 -4.02 -3.99
CA LYS A 296 13.14 -3.97 -4.23
C LYS A 296 12.82 -4.90 -5.39
N VAL A 297 11.88 -5.81 -5.17
CA VAL A 297 11.41 -6.73 -6.21
C VAL A 297 10.08 -6.19 -6.72
N LEU A 298 10.05 -5.80 -7.99
CA LEU A 298 8.86 -5.28 -8.65
C LEU A 298 8.25 -6.42 -9.49
N GLY A 299 7.17 -7.01 -9.00
CA GLY A 299 6.49 -8.13 -9.64
C GLY A 299 5.27 -7.70 -10.46
N ASP A 300 5.05 -8.33 -11.60
CA ASP A 300 3.73 -8.38 -12.21
C ASP A 300 2.81 -9.37 -11.48
N VAL A 301 1.50 -9.21 -11.66
CA VAL A 301 0.44 -10.08 -11.21
C VAL A 301 0.04 -11.06 -12.31
N ASP A 302 -0.41 -10.59 -13.47
CA ASP A 302 -1.01 -11.42 -14.50
C ASP A 302 0.07 -12.19 -15.30
N ASP A 303 -0.14 -13.48 -15.55
CA ASP A 303 0.79 -14.43 -16.19
C ASP A 303 2.20 -14.52 -15.54
N THR A 304 2.33 -13.93 -14.34
CA THR A 304 3.55 -13.91 -13.52
C THR A 304 3.26 -14.50 -12.14
N LEU A 305 2.45 -13.82 -11.32
CA LEU A 305 2.03 -14.37 -10.03
C LEU A 305 0.88 -15.37 -10.21
N TYR A 306 -0.13 -14.98 -10.97
CA TYR A 306 -1.30 -15.81 -11.28
C TYR A 306 -1.38 -16.08 -12.77
N SER A 307 -1.66 -17.32 -13.14
CA SER A 307 -1.93 -17.68 -14.52
C SER A 307 -3.28 -17.12 -14.96
N SER A 308 -3.32 -16.49 -16.14
CA SER A 308 -4.57 -16.03 -16.74
C SER A 308 -5.41 -17.15 -17.35
N GLY A 309 -4.81 -18.33 -17.60
CA GLY A 309 -5.45 -19.42 -18.31
C GLY A 309 -5.79 -19.09 -19.76
N GLY A 310 -5.02 -18.19 -20.40
CA GLY A 310 -5.17 -17.84 -21.81
C GLY A 310 -6.38 -16.97 -22.16
N ARG A 311 -6.98 -16.25 -21.18
CA ARG A 311 -8.25 -15.51 -21.38
C ARG A 311 -8.11 -14.00 -21.26
N TYR A 312 -8.24 -13.29 -22.38
CA TYR A 312 -8.32 -11.82 -22.47
C TYR A 312 -9.05 -11.16 -21.26
N PRO A 313 -8.52 -10.07 -20.67
CA PRO A 313 -7.48 -9.18 -21.22
C PRO A 313 -6.01 -9.62 -21.00
N ALA A 314 -5.77 -10.52 -20.05
CA ALA A 314 -4.47 -11.14 -19.82
C ALA A 314 -4.52 -12.58 -20.33
N GLY A 315 -3.57 -13.11 -21.10
CA GLY A 315 -3.92 -14.32 -21.84
C GLY A 315 -2.84 -15.09 -22.56
N LEU A 316 -1.61 -15.12 -22.04
CA LEU A 316 -0.53 -15.86 -22.71
C LEU A 316 -0.30 -17.23 -22.09
N ASP A 317 -0.49 -17.35 -20.77
CA ASP A 317 -0.21 -18.61 -20.09
C ASP A 317 -1.42 -19.54 -20.10
N THR A 318 -1.33 -20.62 -20.88
CA THR A 318 -2.33 -21.69 -20.96
C THR A 318 -1.97 -22.93 -20.15
N ARG A 319 -0.77 -22.94 -19.53
CA ARG A 319 -0.24 -24.10 -18.80
C ARG A 319 -1.02 -24.44 -17.53
N PHE A 320 -1.63 -23.43 -16.91
CA PHE A 320 -2.36 -23.57 -15.66
C PHE A 320 -3.77 -23.00 -15.80
N PRO A 321 -4.73 -23.50 -15.01
CA PRO A 321 -6.06 -22.91 -14.93
C PRO A 321 -5.99 -21.44 -14.49
N ARG A 322 -6.99 -20.66 -14.91
CA ARG A 322 -7.11 -19.26 -14.54
C ARG A 322 -7.10 -19.06 -13.02
N HIS A 323 -6.43 -18.00 -12.56
CA HIS A 323 -6.23 -17.65 -11.14
C HIS A 323 -5.43 -18.68 -10.34
N THR A 324 -4.74 -19.61 -11.01
CA THR A 324 -3.80 -20.50 -10.35
C THR A 324 -2.52 -19.74 -10.05
N LEU A 325 -2.06 -19.82 -8.80
CA LEU A 325 -0.75 -19.31 -8.41
C LEU A 325 0.33 -20.07 -9.18
N CYS A 326 1.21 -19.34 -9.87
CA CYS A 326 2.29 -19.95 -10.64
C CYS A 326 3.20 -20.82 -9.74
N PRO A 327 3.45 -22.10 -10.07
CA PRO A 327 4.28 -22.97 -9.25
C PRO A 327 5.68 -22.41 -9.00
N GLY A 328 6.12 -22.42 -7.74
CA GLY A 328 7.45 -21.94 -7.35
C GLY A 328 7.62 -20.41 -7.24
N VAL A 329 6.63 -19.61 -7.67
CA VAL A 329 6.76 -18.13 -7.70
C VAL A 329 6.98 -17.50 -6.33
N LEU A 330 6.33 -18.03 -5.27
CA LEU A 330 6.49 -17.52 -3.92
C LEU A 330 7.86 -17.84 -3.33
N ALA A 331 8.37 -19.04 -3.59
CA ALA A 331 9.73 -19.43 -3.21
C ALA A 331 10.75 -18.53 -3.93
N PHE A 332 10.55 -18.31 -5.23
CA PHE A 332 11.39 -17.40 -6.01
C PHE A 332 11.38 -15.98 -5.47
N TYR A 333 10.23 -15.37 -5.22
CA TYR A 333 10.18 -14.03 -4.63
C TYR A 333 10.83 -13.94 -3.25
N ARG A 334 10.69 -14.99 -2.45
CA ARG A 334 11.37 -15.10 -1.17
C ARG A 334 12.89 -15.10 -1.36
N GLU A 335 13.43 -15.96 -2.22
CA GLU A 335 14.87 -16.01 -2.52
C GLU A 335 15.40 -14.70 -3.11
N LEU A 336 14.66 -14.08 -4.04
CA LEU A 336 14.99 -12.76 -4.57
C LEU A 336 15.04 -11.69 -3.48
N ASP A 337 14.14 -11.74 -2.49
CA ASP A 337 14.19 -10.79 -1.38
C ASP A 337 15.39 -11.04 -0.46
N MET A 338 15.72 -12.31 -0.20
CA MET A 338 16.85 -12.69 0.65
C MET A 338 18.18 -12.26 0.02
N GLY A 339 18.40 -12.60 -1.26
CA GLY A 339 19.69 -12.44 -1.94
C GLY A 339 20.82 -13.24 -1.27
N THR A 340 22.02 -13.20 -1.85
CA THR A 340 23.23 -13.93 -1.39
C THR A 340 23.82 -13.40 -0.09
N VAL A 341 23.49 -12.17 0.29
CA VAL A 341 23.98 -11.53 1.51
C VAL A 341 22.94 -11.51 2.63
N GLY A 342 21.74 -12.03 2.37
CA GLY A 342 20.69 -12.16 3.37
C GLY A 342 20.88 -13.38 4.27
N PRO A 343 20.02 -13.53 5.29
CA PRO A 343 19.97 -14.76 6.07
C PRO A 343 19.50 -15.95 5.21
N ASP A 344 20.01 -17.15 5.54
CA ASP A 344 19.65 -18.41 4.87
C ASP A 344 18.16 -18.75 5.01
N ASP A 345 17.52 -18.31 6.10
CA ASP A 345 16.13 -18.58 6.41
C ASP A 345 15.26 -17.32 6.53
N TRP A 346 14.00 -17.45 6.09
CA TRP A 346 12.98 -16.44 6.32
C TRP A 346 12.45 -16.53 7.74
N THR A 347 13.01 -15.69 8.60
CA THR A 347 12.51 -15.56 9.97
C THR A 347 11.10 -14.97 9.97
N GLY A 348 10.21 -15.48 10.84
CA GLY A 348 8.79 -15.07 10.89
C GLY A 348 8.52 -13.59 11.28
N GLY A 349 9.57 -12.80 11.49
CA GLY A 349 9.49 -11.34 11.72
C GLY A 349 10.00 -10.50 10.56
N ARG A 350 10.55 -11.11 9.50
CA ARG A 350 11.07 -10.40 8.33
C ARG A 350 9.94 -9.82 7.50
N VAL A 351 10.12 -8.56 7.11
CA VAL A 351 9.25 -7.87 6.17
C VAL A 351 9.96 -7.81 4.82
N GLY A 352 9.33 -8.36 3.79
CA GLY A 352 9.84 -8.33 2.43
C GLY A 352 9.72 -6.96 1.77
N ASN A 353 10.48 -6.80 0.70
CA ASN A 353 10.58 -5.68 -0.21
C ASN A 353 9.97 -5.99 -1.59
N LEU A 354 9.11 -7.01 -1.66
CA LEU A 354 8.29 -7.31 -2.83
C LEU A 354 7.15 -6.29 -2.96
N VAL A 355 6.99 -5.73 -4.14
CA VAL A 355 5.91 -4.82 -4.50
C VAL A 355 5.34 -5.26 -5.85
N PHE A 356 4.02 -5.33 -5.95
CA PHE A 356 3.37 -5.66 -7.22
C PHE A 356 3.00 -4.39 -8.01
N LEU A 357 3.30 -4.41 -9.31
CA LEU A 357 2.93 -3.38 -10.26
C LEU A 357 1.70 -3.83 -11.05
N SER A 358 0.53 -3.47 -10.54
CA SER A 358 -0.72 -3.54 -11.31
C SER A 358 -0.95 -2.24 -12.06
N ALA A 359 -1.28 -2.33 -13.34
CA ALA A 359 -1.87 -1.23 -14.07
C ALA A 359 -3.38 -1.43 -14.03
N GLN A 360 -4.13 -0.47 -13.48
CA GLN A 360 -5.57 -0.42 -13.76
C GLN A 360 -5.69 -0.23 -15.27
N SER A 361 -6.24 -1.23 -15.95
CA SER A 361 -6.50 -1.22 -17.37
C SER A 361 -7.31 0.03 -17.73
N GLY A 362 -6.66 1.03 -18.34
CA GLY A 362 -7.36 2.20 -18.84
C GLY A 362 -8.42 1.82 -19.87
N HIS A 363 -9.41 2.69 -20.06
CA HIS A 363 -10.49 2.51 -21.05
C HIS A 363 -9.96 2.18 -22.46
N ALA A 364 -8.81 2.76 -22.85
CA ALA A 364 -8.13 2.48 -24.11
C ALA A 364 -7.70 1.02 -24.25
N PHE A 365 -7.10 0.42 -23.22
CA PHE A 365 -6.72 -1.00 -23.28
C PHE A 365 -7.95 -1.92 -23.33
N MET A 366 -9.00 -1.63 -22.54
CA MET A 366 -10.20 -2.47 -22.51
C MET A 366 -10.98 -2.45 -23.83
N TRP A 367 -11.00 -1.31 -24.54
CA TRP A 367 -11.82 -1.11 -25.73
C TRP A 367 -11.06 -1.22 -27.06
N GLN A 368 -9.77 -0.86 -27.09
CA GLN A 368 -8.96 -0.81 -28.31
C GLN A 368 -7.90 -1.92 -28.38
N GLY A 369 -7.68 -2.68 -27.30
CA GLY A 369 -6.67 -3.75 -27.25
C GLY A 369 -5.23 -3.25 -27.32
N GLU A 370 -5.00 -1.94 -27.21
CA GLU A 370 -3.68 -1.32 -27.30
C GLU A 370 -2.88 -1.55 -26.01
N LEU A 371 -1.73 -2.20 -26.14
CA LEU A 371 -0.82 -2.50 -25.02
C LEU A 371 0.07 -1.31 -24.63
N GLU A 372 0.28 -0.35 -25.55
CA GLU A 372 1.18 0.79 -25.36
C GLU A 372 0.79 1.72 -24.20
N PRO A 373 -0.47 2.16 -24.04
CA PRO A 373 -0.85 3.02 -22.93
C PRO A 373 -0.66 2.34 -21.56
N MET A 374 -0.87 1.02 -21.50
CA MET A 374 -0.63 0.25 -20.29
C MET A 374 0.86 0.16 -19.97
N ALA A 375 1.70 -0.07 -20.98
CA ALA A 375 3.13 -0.13 -20.84
C ALA A 375 3.72 1.21 -20.36
N GLN A 376 3.26 2.32 -20.95
CA GLN A 376 3.62 3.68 -20.55
C GLN A 376 3.23 3.95 -19.09
N LYS A 377 2.03 3.54 -18.66
CA LYS A 377 1.60 3.73 -17.27
C LYS A 377 2.44 2.93 -16.28
N LYS A 378 2.80 1.68 -16.62
CA LYS A 378 3.74 0.89 -15.80
C LYS A 378 5.10 1.56 -15.72
N PHE A 379 5.53 2.25 -16.78
CA PHE A 379 6.83 2.92 -16.85
C PHE A 379 6.86 4.16 -15.96
N GLU A 380 5.82 4.98 -16.03
CA GLU A 380 5.62 6.13 -15.14
C GLU A 380 5.63 5.69 -13.68
N ASN A 381 4.82 4.68 -13.32
CA ASN A 381 4.76 4.16 -11.96
C ASN A 381 6.12 3.63 -11.49
N SER A 382 6.88 2.96 -12.38
CA SER A 382 8.23 2.47 -12.07
C SER A 382 9.21 3.63 -11.85
N SER A 383 9.13 4.66 -12.70
CA SER A 383 9.97 5.86 -12.59
C SER A 383 9.71 6.65 -11.31
N GLU A 384 8.45 6.81 -10.93
CA GLU A 384 8.02 7.36 -9.65
C GLU A 384 8.54 6.51 -8.49
N PHE A 385 8.45 5.18 -8.60
CA PHE A 385 8.96 4.25 -7.60
C PHE A 385 10.48 4.37 -7.42
N TYR A 386 11.27 4.48 -8.50
CA TYR A 386 12.72 4.64 -8.41
C TYR A 386 13.17 5.92 -7.71
N GLN A 387 12.35 6.98 -7.75
CA GLN A 387 12.60 8.21 -6.99
C GLN A 387 12.46 8.01 -5.48
N LEU A 388 11.65 7.04 -5.03
CA LEU A 388 11.42 6.74 -3.61
C LEU A 388 12.45 5.79 -3.00
N TYR A 389 13.12 4.97 -3.82
CA TYR A 389 14.13 4.01 -3.36
C TYR A 389 15.48 4.11 -4.11
N PRO A 390 16.12 5.30 -4.16
CA PRO A 390 17.39 5.50 -4.84
C PRO A 390 18.55 4.63 -4.30
N GLU A 391 18.50 4.26 -3.02
CA GLU A 391 19.50 3.46 -2.32
C GLU A 391 19.26 1.94 -2.37
N PHE A 392 18.18 1.51 -3.01
CA PHE A 392 17.87 0.11 -3.24
C PHE A 392 18.28 -0.31 -4.65
N LYS A 393 18.67 -1.57 -4.81
CA LYS A 393 18.75 -2.21 -6.12
C LYS A 393 17.38 -2.70 -6.54
N HIS A 394 17.06 -2.61 -7.82
CA HIS A 394 15.72 -2.97 -8.32
C HIS A 394 15.81 -4.21 -9.19
N VAL A 395 14.89 -5.16 -8.98
CA VAL A 395 14.71 -6.32 -9.86
C VAL A 395 13.28 -6.37 -10.30
N PHE A 396 13.08 -6.43 -11.62
CA PHE A 396 11.77 -6.53 -12.21
C PHE A 396 11.47 -8.00 -12.56
N VAL A 397 10.27 -8.46 -12.26
CA VAL A 397 9.79 -9.81 -12.58
C VAL A 397 8.46 -9.69 -13.32
N GLY A 398 8.35 -10.27 -14.51
CA GLY A 398 7.11 -10.24 -15.29
C GLY A 398 6.99 -11.35 -16.33
N ASP A 399 5.95 -11.28 -17.15
CA ASP A 399 5.78 -12.11 -18.33
C ASP A 399 6.32 -11.41 -19.59
N ASN A 400 6.39 -12.16 -20.68
CA ASN A 400 6.95 -11.69 -21.93
C ASN A 400 5.92 -11.23 -22.97
N GLY A 401 4.64 -10.98 -22.68
CA GLY A 401 3.77 -10.47 -23.76
C GLY A 401 2.73 -9.42 -23.42
N GLN A 402 2.63 -8.91 -22.18
CA GLN A 402 1.74 -7.77 -21.87
C GLN A 402 2.48 -6.43 -21.71
N GLY A 403 3.24 -6.02 -22.74
CA GLY A 403 3.77 -4.64 -22.89
C GLY A 403 4.91 -4.25 -21.94
N ARG A 404 5.43 -5.16 -21.12
CA ARG A 404 6.41 -4.80 -20.06
C ARG A 404 7.84 -4.54 -20.55
N ARG A 405 8.11 -4.69 -21.85
CA ARG A 405 9.42 -4.36 -22.45
C ARG A 405 9.54 -2.92 -22.93
N ALA A 406 8.47 -2.20 -23.26
CA ALA A 406 8.57 -0.74 -23.39
C ALA A 406 8.94 -0.13 -22.03
N CYS A 407 8.45 -0.74 -20.95
CA CYS A 407 8.91 -0.49 -19.58
C CYS A 407 10.40 -0.77 -19.35
N CYS A 408 10.94 -1.96 -19.66
CA CYS A 408 12.38 -2.21 -19.43
C CYS A 408 13.29 -1.50 -20.45
N GLY A 409 12.88 -1.30 -21.71
CA GLY A 409 13.62 -0.51 -22.71
C GLY A 409 13.68 0.98 -22.38
N ALA A 410 12.59 1.56 -21.87
CA ALA A 410 12.58 2.94 -21.36
C ALA A 410 13.17 3.06 -19.94
N ASN A 411 12.99 2.06 -19.06
CA ASN A 411 13.61 2.02 -17.72
C ASN A 411 15.13 1.84 -17.79
N CYS A 412 15.63 1.17 -18.83
CA CYS A 412 17.06 1.09 -19.15
C CYS A 412 17.53 2.25 -20.03
N GLY A 413 16.73 3.31 -20.21
CA GLY A 413 17.27 4.60 -20.64
C GLY A 413 18.37 5.05 -19.66
N GLU A 414 19.36 5.78 -20.18
CA GLU A 414 20.61 6.20 -19.50
C GLU A 414 20.45 6.67 -18.04
N THR A 415 19.27 7.16 -17.65
CA THR A 415 18.96 7.71 -16.33
C THR A 415 19.01 6.70 -15.17
N TRP A 416 18.65 5.42 -15.36
CA TRP A 416 18.54 4.45 -14.25
C TRP A 416 19.34 3.15 -14.42
N LEU A 417 20.15 3.04 -15.48
CA LEU A 417 20.99 1.89 -15.84
C LEU A 417 21.94 1.39 -14.72
N GLY A 418 22.25 2.20 -13.71
CA GLY A 418 23.05 1.78 -12.55
C GLY A 418 22.26 1.22 -11.34
N ARG A 419 20.93 1.30 -11.35
CA ARG A 419 20.06 0.94 -10.20
C ARG A 419 19.21 -0.30 -10.46
N ILE A 420 18.82 -0.51 -11.71
CA ILE A 420 18.17 -1.74 -12.14
C ILE A 420 19.26 -2.81 -12.21
N ARG A 421 19.10 -3.84 -11.40
CA ARG A 421 20.01 -4.98 -11.39
C ARG A 421 19.72 -5.89 -12.59
N GLY A 422 18.44 -6.13 -12.86
CA GLY A 422 18.02 -6.93 -13.99
C GLY A 422 16.50 -7.00 -14.10
N CYS A 423 16.03 -7.33 -15.30
CA CYS A 423 14.65 -7.67 -15.59
C CYS A 423 14.58 -9.17 -15.92
N VAL A 424 13.74 -9.92 -15.19
CA VAL A 424 13.62 -11.38 -15.33
C VAL A 424 12.20 -11.71 -15.78
N PHE A 425 12.07 -12.29 -16.96
CA PHE A 425 10.78 -12.47 -17.63
C PHE A 425 10.46 -13.93 -17.90
N SER A 426 9.27 -14.40 -17.52
CA SER A 426 8.86 -15.76 -17.88
C SER A 426 8.54 -15.83 -19.38
N ALA A 427 9.12 -16.80 -20.09
CA ALA A 427 8.81 -17.06 -21.48
C ALA A 427 7.44 -17.74 -21.61
N ARG A 428 6.37 -16.95 -21.79
CA ARG A 428 4.98 -17.41 -22.01
C ARG A 428 4.59 -17.39 -23.49
N ALA A 429 5.11 -16.43 -24.25
CA ALA A 429 4.92 -16.27 -25.69
C ALA A 429 6.19 -16.66 -26.49
N PRO A 430 6.07 -17.07 -27.77
CA PRO A 430 7.21 -17.24 -28.69
C PRO A 430 8.02 -15.94 -28.79
N MET A 431 9.36 -16.06 -28.83
CA MET A 431 10.27 -14.91 -28.83
C MET A 431 10.12 -14.06 -30.10
N GLU A 432 9.64 -14.63 -31.19
CA GLU A 432 9.43 -13.95 -32.48
C GLU A 432 8.18 -13.06 -32.46
N LYS A 433 7.21 -13.34 -31.60
CA LYS A 433 5.98 -12.55 -31.46
C LYS A 433 6.15 -11.36 -30.53
N MET A 434 7.38 -11.08 -30.18
CA MET A 434 7.72 -10.10 -29.18
C MET A 434 7.91 -8.74 -29.78
N TYR A 435 7.35 -7.74 -29.10
CA TYR A 435 7.52 -6.36 -29.48
C TYR A 435 9.00 -5.98 -29.56
N ASN A 436 9.41 -5.40 -30.69
CA ASN A 436 10.78 -4.98 -30.99
C ASN A 436 11.81 -6.13 -31.06
N TYR A 437 11.37 -7.36 -31.31
CA TYR A 437 12.23 -8.45 -31.75
C TYR A 437 12.35 -8.40 -33.27
N HIS A 438 13.56 -8.18 -33.77
CA HIS A 438 13.89 -8.20 -35.19
C HIS A 438 14.78 -9.38 -35.53
N SER A 439 15.73 -9.71 -34.65
CA SER A 439 16.68 -10.80 -34.86
C SER A 439 17.17 -11.44 -33.56
N LYS A 440 17.93 -12.52 -33.67
CA LYS A 440 18.62 -13.13 -32.51
C LYS A 440 19.65 -12.19 -31.88
N GLU A 441 20.14 -11.17 -32.59
CA GLU A 441 21.04 -10.16 -32.01
C GLU A 441 20.36 -9.35 -30.90
N ASP A 442 19.03 -9.19 -30.96
CA ASP A 442 18.27 -8.54 -29.89
C ASP A 442 18.37 -9.29 -28.57
N LEU A 443 18.46 -10.63 -28.60
CA LEU A 443 18.66 -11.43 -27.39
C LEU A 443 20.00 -11.13 -26.73
N ASN A 444 21.05 -10.94 -27.53
CA ASN A 444 22.38 -10.57 -27.03
C ASN A 444 22.38 -9.15 -26.47
N ARG A 445 21.73 -8.21 -27.16
CA ARG A 445 21.54 -6.83 -26.70
C ARG A 445 20.78 -6.78 -25.37
N TRP A 446 19.69 -7.54 -25.25
CA TRP A 446 18.92 -7.63 -24.00
C TRP A 446 19.73 -8.26 -22.87
N ARG A 447 20.51 -9.30 -23.17
CA ARG A 447 21.42 -9.91 -22.18
C ARG A 447 22.45 -8.91 -21.67
N ALA A 448 23.02 -8.07 -22.54
CA ALA A 448 23.94 -7.00 -22.15
C ALA A 448 23.29 -5.93 -21.26
N MET A 449 21.96 -5.80 -21.30
CA MET A 449 21.17 -4.92 -20.42
C MET A 449 20.64 -5.64 -19.16
N ASN A 450 21.14 -6.84 -18.84
CA ASN A 450 20.66 -7.70 -17.75
C ASN A 450 19.16 -8.05 -17.84
N ILE A 451 18.67 -8.24 -19.07
CA ILE A 451 17.31 -8.71 -19.33
C ILE A 451 17.39 -10.20 -19.69
N PHE A 452 16.68 -11.03 -18.92
CA PHE A 452 16.72 -12.48 -19.05
C PHE A 452 15.34 -13.10 -19.16
N PHE A 453 15.26 -14.19 -19.92
CA PHE A 453 14.06 -15.00 -20.07
C PHE A 453 14.25 -16.35 -19.39
N PHE A 454 13.20 -16.85 -18.75
CA PHE A 454 13.23 -18.13 -18.05
C PHE A 454 11.96 -18.94 -18.30
N ASP A 455 12.09 -20.26 -18.29
CA ASP A 455 10.96 -21.19 -18.40
C ASP A 455 10.41 -21.61 -17.03
N THR A 456 11.30 -21.70 -16.04
CA THR A 456 10.98 -22.07 -14.66
C THR A 456 11.55 -21.07 -13.65
N TYR A 457 10.81 -20.84 -12.56
CA TYR A 457 11.26 -19.95 -11.48
C TYR A 457 12.52 -20.45 -10.77
N VAL A 458 12.80 -21.75 -10.81
CA VAL A 458 14.06 -22.33 -10.33
C VAL A 458 15.21 -21.86 -11.23
N GLY A 459 15.05 -21.94 -12.56
CA GLY A 459 16.04 -21.42 -13.51
C GLY A 459 16.26 -19.91 -13.36
N ALA A 460 15.20 -19.16 -13.08
CA ALA A 460 15.29 -17.73 -12.78
C ALA A 460 16.13 -17.46 -11.52
N ALA A 461 15.91 -18.22 -10.44
CA ALA A 461 16.66 -18.09 -9.20
C ALA A 461 18.15 -18.37 -9.42
N VAL A 462 18.49 -19.50 -10.05
CA VAL A 462 19.88 -19.88 -10.34
C VAL A 462 20.60 -18.76 -11.11
N ARG A 463 19.96 -18.16 -12.11
CA ARG A 463 20.55 -17.05 -12.86
C ARG A 463 20.77 -15.78 -12.03
N ASP A 464 19.81 -15.37 -11.20
CA ASP A 464 20.00 -14.21 -10.32
C ASP A 464 21.16 -14.44 -9.33
N PHE A 465 21.29 -15.67 -8.82
CA PHE A 465 22.39 -16.09 -7.95
C PHE A 465 23.75 -16.11 -8.66
N SER A 466 23.84 -16.64 -9.88
CA SER A 466 25.08 -16.62 -10.68
C SER A 466 25.55 -15.18 -10.97
N TYR A 467 24.59 -14.30 -11.30
CA TYR A 467 24.87 -12.88 -11.52
C TYR A 467 25.35 -12.19 -10.23
N GLU A 468 24.82 -12.57 -9.06
CA GLU A 468 25.27 -12.06 -7.76
C GLU A 468 26.73 -12.38 -7.44
N ARG A 469 27.23 -13.55 -7.86
CA ARG A 469 28.59 -13.99 -7.59
C ARG A 469 29.62 -13.53 -8.63
N GLY A 470 29.19 -12.80 -9.66
CA GLY A 470 30.07 -12.38 -10.76
C GLY A 470 30.63 -13.57 -11.56
N SER A 471 29.95 -14.71 -11.50
CA SER A 471 30.33 -15.89 -12.28
C SER A 471 29.63 -15.84 -13.63
N ASP A 472 30.40 -15.67 -14.70
CA ASP A 472 30.03 -15.97 -16.09
C ASP A 472 29.86 -17.49 -16.30
N LEU A 473 29.14 -18.15 -15.39
CA LEU A 473 28.74 -19.54 -15.55
C LEU A 473 27.29 -19.52 -16.03
N VAL A 474 27.14 -19.64 -17.35
CA VAL A 474 26.44 -20.72 -18.05
C VAL A 474 25.99 -20.22 -19.43
N ASP A 475 26.68 -20.73 -20.45
CA ASP A 475 26.21 -20.88 -21.83
C ASP A 475 24.93 -21.73 -21.91
#